data_AF-A0A817STD1-F1
#
_entry.id   AF-A0A817STD1-F1
#
_cell.length_a   1.000
_cell.length_b   1.000
_cell.length_c   1.000
_cell.angle_alpha   90.00
_cell.angle_beta   90.00
_cell.angle_gamma   90.00
#
_symmetry.space_group_name_H-M   'P 1'
#
loop_
_entity.id
_entity.type
_entity.pdbx_description
1 polymer ?
#
loop_
_entity_poly.entity_id
_entity_poly.type
_entity_poly.pdbx_seq_one_letter_code
_entity_poly.pdbx_strand_id
1 'polypeptide(L)'
;MINVQCDNRIETNRLLVNHRGTGSMKLKLNVNALEADLYSIGHVKLCGQVYGEAIIKSLGVGDVDGRNLLTKTIQVISSGIGNLYVMAIDEINITLSGIGTVYYAGPIKRQVKTGLGNIIAVPPVSFYDDE
;
A
#
# COMPACT_ATOMS: atom_id res chain seq x y z
N MET A 1 8.97 1.38 -20.28
CA MET A 1 8.21 0.56 -19.31
C MET A 1 9.22 -0.03 -18.34
N ILE A 2 9.01 0.12 -17.04
CA ILE A 2 9.89 -0.37 -15.97
C ILE A 2 9.08 -1.37 -15.15
N ASN A 3 9.54 -2.61 -15.10
CA ASN A 3 8.97 -3.64 -14.26
C ASN A 3 9.99 -4.02 -13.19
N VAL A 4 9.58 -4.00 -11.92
CA VAL A 4 10.42 -4.35 -10.78
C VAL A 4 9.80 -5.55 -10.08
N GLN A 5 10.50 -6.66 -10.05
CA GLN A 5 10.05 -7.87 -9.37
C GLN A 5 11.17 -8.43 -8.50
N CYS A 6 10.81 -8.80 -7.28
CA CYS A 6 11.67 -9.59 -6.41
C CYS A 6 10.89 -10.83 -5.96
N ASP A 7 11.33 -12.00 -6.41
CA ASP A 7 10.69 -13.27 -6.07
C ASP A 7 11.01 -13.70 -4.63
N ASN A 8 12.19 -13.30 -4.14
CA ASN A 8 12.61 -13.52 -2.75
C ASN A 8 12.13 -12.39 -1.84
N ARG A 9 12.18 -12.64 -0.52
CA ARG A 9 11.84 -11.62 0.48
C ARG A 9 12.96 -10.60 0.58
N ILE A 10 12.61 -9.32 0.56
CA ILE A 10 13.49 -8.24 0.98
C ILE A 10 13.48 -8.19 2.50
N GLU A 11 14.62 -8.52 3.11
CA GLU A 11 14.81 -8.51 4.56
C GLU A 11 15.74 -7.37 4.96
N THR A 12 15.19 -6.36 5.63
CA THR A 12 15.96 -5.19 6.07
C THR A 12 15.23 -4.46 7.20
N ASN A 13 15.95 -3.66 7.97
CA ASN A 13 15.33 -2.84 9.00
C ASN A 13 14.40 -1.77 8.39
N ARG A 14 14.86 -1.03 7.38
CA ARG A 14 14.09 0.04 6.74
C ARG A 14 14.22 -0.06 5.22
N LEU A 15 13.08 -0.03 4.53
CA LEU A 15 13.02 -0.01 3.07
C LEU A 15 12.39 1.29 2.60
N LEU A 16 13.10 2.00 1.70
CA LEU A 16 12.58 3.14 0.96
C LEU A 16 12.38 2.72 -0.50
N VAL A 17 11.16 2.90 -1.00
CA VAL A 17 10.80 2.64 -2.40
C VAL A 17 10.39 3.96 -3.04
N ASN A 18 11.11 4.37 -4.09
CA ASN A 18 10.70 5.47 -4.95
C ASN A 18 10.45 4.92 -6.35
N HIS A 19 9.18 4.78 -6.74
CA HIS A 19 8.81 4.24 -8.04
C HIS A 19 8.26 5.33 -8.95
N ARG A 20 9.01 5.64 -10.01
CA ARG A 20 8.65 6.63 -11.03
C ARG A 20 8.80 6.00 -12.41
N GLY A 21 7.72 5.98 -13.18
CA GLY A 21 7.72 5.38 -14.51
C GLY A 21 6.39 4.72 -14.84
N THR A 22 6.37 4.00 -15.96
CA THR A 22 5.21 3.23 -16.40
C THR A 22 5.53 1.74 -16.33
N GLY A 23 4.68 0.93 -15.71
CA GLY A 23 4.90 -0.51 -15.55
C GLY A 23 4.49 -1.05 -14.19
N SER A 24 4.94 -2.25 -13.84
CA SER A 24 4.51 -2.95 -12.63
C SER A 24 5.61 -3.12 -11.59
N MET A 25 5.22 -3.18 -10.31
CA MET A 25 6.12 -3.51 -9.21
C MET A 25 5.51 -4.64 -8.39
N LYS A 26 6.29 -5.68 -8.08
CA LYS A 26 5.90 -6.76 -7.16
C LYS A 26 7.02 -7.02 -6.15
N LEU A 27 6.77 -6.71 -4.88
CA LEU A 27 7.73 -6.88 -3.80
C LEU A 27 7.17 -7.73 -2.65
N LYS A 28 7.97 -8.68 -2.16
CA LYS A 28 7.70 -9.47 -0.96
C LYS A 28 8.58 -8.95 0.18
N LEU A 29 7.97 -8.48 1.26
CA LEU A 29 8.63 -7.71 2.31
C LEU A 29 8.72 -8.48 3.64
N ASN A 30 9.84 -8.30 4.33
CA ASN A 30 10.05 -8.70 5.71
C ASN A 30 10.86 -7.60 6.40
N VAL A 31 10.20 -6.50 6.76
CA VAL A 31 10.90 -5.26 7.16
C VAL A 31 10.32 -4.66 8.44
N ASN A 32 11.09 -3.85 9.16
CA ASN A 32 10.56 -3.12 10.33
C ASN A 32 9.85 -1.83 9.92
N ALA A 33 10.36 -1.12 8.91
CA ALA A 33 9.76 0.12 8.41
C ALA A 33 9.73 0.19 6.89
N LEU A 34 8.63 0.69 6.34
CA LEU A 34 8.43 0.90 4.90
C LEU A 34 8.06 2.35 4.62
N GLU A 35 8.72 2.96 3.64
CA GLU A 35 8.25 4.19 3.01
C GLU A 35 8.20 3.97 1.49
N ALA A 36 7.01 4.08 0.90
CA ALA A 36 6.77 3.83 -0.52
C ALA A 36 6.13 5.05 -1.17
N ASP A 37 6.89 5.73 -2.02
CA ASP A 37 6.46 6.85 -2.83
C ASP A 37 6.25 6.39 -4.28
N LEU A 38 4.98 6.30 -4.69
CA LEU A 38 4.54 5.67 -5.94
C LEU A 38 3.94 6.71 -6.89
N TYR A 39 4.74 7.17 -7.84
CA TYR A 39 4.36 8.15 -8.88
C TYR A 39 4.11 7.49 -10.24
N SER A 40 3.98 6.16 -10.26
CA SER A 40 3.94 5.40 -11.51
C SER A 40 2.57 5.37 -12.18
N ILE A 41 2.58 5.07 -13.47
CA ILE A 41 1.39 4.59 -14.19
C ILE A 41 1.46 3.07 -14.28
N GLY A 42 0.58 2.36 -13.59
CA GLY A 42 0.54 0.89 -13.60
C GLY A 42 0.14 0.28 -12.26
N HIS A 43 0.64 -0.92 -11.96
CA HIS A 43 0.19 -1.73 -10.83
C HIS A 43 1.33 -2.04 -9.87
N VAL A 44 1.11 -1.83 -8.58
CA VAL A 44 2.06 -2.17 -7.51
C VAL A 44 1.43 -3.23 -6.62
N LYS A 45 2.05 -4.41 -6.48
CA LYS A 45 1.67 -5.45 -5.52
C LYS A 45 2.72 -5.53 -4.42
N LEU A 46 2.31 -5.31 -3.18
CA LEU A 46 3.15 -5.47 -2.00
C LEU A 46 2.57 -6.62 -1.15
N CYS A 47 3.42 -7.54 -0.71
CA CYS A 47 3.02 -8.62 0.19
C CYS A 47 4.06 -8.87 1.28
N GLY A 48 3.71 -9.65 2.31
CA GLY A 48 4.57 -9.98 3.43
C GLY A 48 4.24 -9.18 4.69
N GLN A 49 5.26 -8.76 5.43
CA GLN A 49 5.11 -8.14 6.75
C GLN A 49 5.93 -6.85 6.88
N VAL A 50 5.31 -5.83 7.48
CA VAL A 50 5.98 -4.66 8.07
C VAL A 50 5.72 -4.69 9.59
N TYR A 51 6.75 -4.88 10.40
CA TYR A 51 6.60 -5.07 11.86
C TYR A 51 6.34 -3.77 12.63
N GLY A 52 6.74 -2.63 12.07
CA GLY A 52 6.53 -1.31 12.63
C GLY A 52 5.65 -0.45 11.73
N GLU A 53 6.18 0.69 11.33
CA GLU A 53 5.43 1.71 10.60
C GLU A 53 5.58 1.56 9.08
N ALA A 54 4.46 1.69 8.37
CA ALA A 54 4.44 1.82 6.92
C ALA A 54 3.87 3.18 6.49
N ILE A 55 4.48 3.81 5.49
CA ILE A 55 3.96 4.99 4.81
C ILE A 55 3.83 4.66 3.32
N ILE A 56 2.62 4.74 2.78
CA ILE A 56 2.36 4.54 1.35
C ILE A 56 1.76 5.81 0.76
N LYS A 57 2.46 6.41 -0.21
CA LYS A 57 2.00 7.57 -0.98
C LYS A 57 1.71 7.14 -2.41
N SER A 58 0.43 7.02 -2.76
CA SER A 58 -0.04 6.74 -4.12
C SER A 58 -0.41 8.05 -4.84
N LEU A 59 0.45 8.45 -5.78
CA LEU A 59 0.42 9.77 -6.40
C LEU A 59 0.27 9.72 -7.93
N GLY A 60 0.42 8.52 -8.53
CA GLY A 60 0.34 8.29 -9.96
C GLY A 60 -1.05 7.84 -10.44
N VAL A 61 -1.08 7.00 -11.48
CA VAL A 61 -2.31 6.43 -12.04
C VAL A 61 -2.23 4.91 -12.04
N GLY A 62 -3.18 4.25 -11.39
CA GLY A 62 -3.27 2.80 -11.30
C GLY A 62 -3.33 2.33 -9.86
N ASP A 63 -3.25 1.01 -9.69
CA ASP A 63 -3.64 0.37 -8.44
C ASP A 63 -2.45 -0.05 -7.60
N VAL A 64 -2.65 0.01 -6.28
CA VAL A 64 -1.71 -0.50 -5.29
C VAL A 64 -2.42 -1.58 -4.48
N ASP A 65 -1.98 -2.82 -4.66
CA ASP A 65 -2.50 -4.00 -3.97
C ASP A 65 -1.60 -4.38 -2.79
N GLY A 66 -2.00 -3.96 -1.59
CA GLY A 66 -1.39 -4.33 -0.32
C GLY A 66 -2.25 -5.27 0.51
N ARG A 67 -3.21 -6.01 -0.09
CA ARG A 67 -4.10 -6.93 0.65
C ARG A 67 -3.32 -8.00 1.42
N ASN A 68 -2.19 -8.44 0.86
CA ASN A 68 -1.33 -9.47 1.44
C ASN A 68 -0.10 -8.87 2.14
N LEU A 69 -0.13 -7.56 2.45
CA LEU A 69 0.90 -6.88 3.24
C LEU A 69 0.33 -6.55 4.63
N LEU A 70 0.71 -7.35 5.63
CA LEU A 70 0.32 -7.10 7.00
C LEU A 70 1.27 -6.06 7.62
N THR A 71 0.71 -4.97 8.13
CA THR A 71 1.48 -3.91 8.79
C THR A 71 1.04 -3.75 10.25
N LYS A 72 1.92 -3.29 11.14
CA LYS A 72 1.51 -2.95 12.50
C LYS A 72 0.72 -1.64 12.51
N THR A 73 1.31 -0.59 11.96
CA THR A 73 0.64 0.70 11.73
C THR A 73 0.90 1.16 10.30
N ILE A 74 -0.06 1.88 9.71
CA ILE A 74 0.08 2.42 8.37
C ILE A 74 -0.49 3.83 8.22
N GLN A 75 0.27 4.67 7.53
CA GLN A 75 -0.19 5.94 6.99
C GLN A 75 -0.32 5.83 5.46
N VAL A 76 -1.48 6.25 4.97
CA VAL A 76 -1.81 6.27 3.54
C VAL A 76 -2.07 7.68 3.08
N ILE A 77 -1.42 8.07 1.98
CA ILE A 77 -1.73 9.28 1.22
C ILE A 77 -2.08 8.85 -0.21
N SER A 78 -3.33 9.05 -0.61
CA SER A 78 -3.81 8.76 -1.97
C SER A 78 -4.25 10.06 -2.64
N SER A 79 -3.44 10.54 -3.58
CA SER A 79 -3.71 11.78 -4.34
C SER A 79 -3.84 11.55 -5.84
N GLY A 80 -3.50 10.33 -6.31
CA GLY A 80 -3.56 9.94 -7.71
C GLY A 80 -4.93 9.49 -8.19
N ILE A 81 -4.94 8.68 -9.25
CA ILE A 81 -6.14 8.02 -9.79
C ILE A 81 -5.96 6.51 -9.67
N GLY A 82 -6.81 5.84 -8.88
CA GLY A 82 -6.78 4.37 -8.77
C GLY A 82 -7.21 3.86 -7.42
N ASN A 83 -7.17 2.54 -7.26
CA ASN A 83 -7.54 1.87 -6.02
C ASN A 83 -6.30 1.49 -5.20
N LEU A 84 -6.43 1.59 -3.88
CA LEU A 84 -5.39 1.23 -2.94
C LEU A 84 -5.99 0.30 -1.88
N TYR A 85 -5.38 -0.86 -1.71
CA TYR A 85 -5.74 -1.82 -0.67
C TYR A 85 -4.65 -1.84 0.40
N VAL A 86 -5.04 -1.68 1.67
CA VAL A 86 -4.11 -1.69 2.81
C VAL A 86 -4.68 -2.42 4.01
N MET A 87 -3.82 -2.93 4.88
CA MET A 87 -4.20 -3.55 6.13
C MET A 87 -3.22 -3.20 7.24
N ALA A 88 -3.74 -2.98 8.45
CA ALA A 88 -2.92 -2.85 9.66
C ALA A 88 -3.58 -3.50 10.88
N ILE A 89 -2.76 -3.95 11.82
CA ILE A 89 -3.20 -4.59 13.06
C ILE A 89 -3.65 -3.55 14.09
N ASP A 90 -2.84 -2.51 14.30
CA ASP A 90 -3.03 -1.57 15.41
C ASP A 90 -3.68 -0.26 14.95
N GLU A 91 -3.21 0.32 13.84
CA GLU A 91 -3.59 1.69 13.48
C GLU A 91 -3.51 1.99 11.98
N ILE A 92 -4.55 2.61 11.44
CA ILE A 92 -4.63 3.13 10.07
C ILE A 92 -4.94 4.63 10.08
N ASN A 93 -4.13 5.39 9.35
CA ASN A 93 -4.35 6.81 9.06
C ASN A 93 -4.46 7.03 7.54
N ILE A 94 -5.59 7.52 7.04
CA ILE A 94 -5.85 7.71 5.59
C ILE A 94 -6.04 9.19 5.27
N THR A 95 -5.35 9.66 4.23
CA THR A 95 -5.63 10.94 3.55
C THR A 95 -5.89 10.66 2.08
N LEU A 96 -7.11 10.94 1.63
CA LEU A 96 -7.56 10.74 0.25
C LEU A 96 -7.96 12.08 -0.37
N SER A 97 -7.18 12.55 -1.34
CA SER A 97 -7.48 13.75 -2.14
C SER A 97 -7.64 13.46 -3.64
N GLY A 98 -7.33 12.24 -4.08
CA GLY A 98 -7.42 11.82 -5.48
C GLY A 98 -8.79 11.29 -5.91
N ILE A 99 -8.77 10.49 -6.99
CA ILE A 99 -9.92 9.79 -7.55
C ILE A 99 -9.70 8.28 -7.38
N GLY A 100 -10.72 7.55 -6.95
CA GLY A 100 -10.65 6.10 -6.74
C GLY A 100 -10.89 5.70 -5.29
N THR A 101 -10.59 4.47 -4.91
CA THR A 101 -11.03 3.95 -3.61
C THR A 101 -9.86 3.45 -2.77
N VAL A 102 -9.80 3.87 -1.51
CA VAL A 102 -8.93 3.26 -0.50
C VAL A 102 -9.74 2.21 0.25
N TYR A 103 -9.44 0.94 -0.01
CA TYR A 103 -9.96 -0.19 0.73
C TYR A 103 -9.02 -0.49 1.90
N TYR A 104 -9.56 -0.60 3.11
CA TYR A 104 -8.74 -0.82 4.30
C TYR A 104 -9.30 -1.91 5.20
N ALA A 105 -8.42 -2.68 5.83
CA ALA A 105 -8.75 -3.64 6.88
C ALA A 105 -7.95 -3.34 8.15
N GLY A 106 -8.61 -3.06 9.26
CA GLY A 106 -7.97 -2.76 10.54
C GLY A 106 -8.52 -1.53 11.26
N PRO A 107 -8.00 -1.20 12.45
CA PRO A 107 -8.51 -0.09 13.26
C PRO A 107 -8.14 1.25 12.64
N ILE A 108 -9.15 2.04 12.26
CA ILE A 108 -8.94 3.38 11.73
C ILE A 108 -8.88 4.41 12.85
N LYS A 109 -7.81 5.21 12.88
CA LYS A 109 -7.65 6.30 13.85
C LYS A 109 -7.96 7.66 13.25
N ARG A 110 -7.58 7.87 12.00
CA ARG A 110 -7.84 9.13 11.29
C ARG A 110 -8.16 8.89 9.82
N GLN A 111 -9.16 9.60 9.33
CA GLN A 111 -9.45 9.69 7.89
C GLN A 111 -9.71 11.13 7.48
N VAL A 112 -9.17 11.52 6.34
CA VAL A 112 -9.49 12.78 5.66
C VAL A 112 -9.78 12.48 4.20
N LYS A 113 -10.94 12.92 3.72
CA LYS A 113 -11.34 12.82 2.31
C LYS A 113 -11.67 14.22 1.79
N THR A 114 -10.92 14.66 0.78
CA THR A 114 -11.17 15.92 0.06
C THR A 114 -11.34 15.71 -1.45
N GLY A 115 -11.02 14.53 -1.96
CA GLY A 115 -11.18 14.17 -3.37
C GLY A 115 -12.51 13.51 -3.71
N LEU A 116 -12.62 13.05 -4.96
CA LEU A 116 -13.83 12.38 -5.50
C LEU A 116 -13.86 10.87 -5.20
N GLY A 117 -12.84 10.35 -4.52
CA GLY A 117 -12.72 8.95 -4.17
C GLY A 117 -13.56 8.47 -2.98
N ASN A 118 -13.43 7.19 -2.60
CA ASN A 118 -14.09 6.63 -1.42
C ASN A 118 -13.09 5.96 -0.48
N ILE A 119 -13.46 5.85 0.80
CA ILE A 119 -12.71 5.10 1.81
C ILE A 119 -13.66 4.00 2.30
N ILE A 120 -13.31 2.73 2.08
CA ILE A 120 -14.20 1.59 2.31
C ILE A 120 -13.49 0.58 3.21
N ALA A 121 -14.13 0.27 4.34
CA ALA A 121 -13.67 -0.84 5.20
C ALA A 121 -13.98 -2.17 4.51
N VAL A 122 -13.02 -3.09 4.50
CA VAL A 122 -13.19 -4.45 3.99
C VAL A 122 -12.81 -5.46 5.08
N PRO A 123 -13.39 -6.68 5.05
CA PRO A 123 -12.92 -7.76 5.92
C PRO A 123 -11.43 -8.01 5.69
N PRO A 124 -10.65 -8.36 6.74
CA PRO A 124 -9.30 -8.88 6.55
C PRO A 124 -9.37 -10.11 5.64
N VAL A 125 -8.51 -10.16 4.62
CA VAL A 125 -8.43 -11.36 3.77
C VAL A 125 -7.90 -12.49 4.65
N SER A 126 -8.61 -13.62 4.71
CA SER A 126 -8.15 -14.82 5.42
C SER A 126 -6.83 -15.27 4.80
N PHE A 127 -5.79 -15.44 5.62
CA PHE A 127 -4.40 -15.75 5.24
C PHE A 127 -4.18 -17.16 4.62
N TYR A 128 -5.18 -17.72 3.95
CA TYR A 128 -5.07 -18.98 3.21
C TYR A 128 -5.25 -18.65 1.73
N ASP A 129 -4.30 -19.13 0.93
CA ASP A 129 -4.20 -19.02 -0.53
C ASP A 129 -3.46 -17.79 -1.07
N ASP A 130 -2.14 -17.91 -1.10
CA ASP A 130 -1.32 -17.52 -2.25
C ASP A 130 -0.19 -18.57 -2.30
N GLU A 131 -0.44 -19.69 -3.01
CA GLU A 131 0.63 -20.55 -3.59
C GLU A 131 1.52 -19.73 -4.53
#